data_AF-A0A7Y2UEI1-F1
#
_entry.id   AF-A0A7Y2UEI1-F1
#
_cell.length_a   1.000
_cell.length_b   1.000
_cell.length_c   1.000
_cell.angle_alpha   90.00
_cell.angle_beta   90.00
_cell.angle_gamma   90.00
#
_symmetry.space_group_name_H-M   'P 1'
#
loop_
_entity.id
_entity.type
_entity.pdbx_description
1 polymer ?
#
loop_
_entity_poly.entity_id
_entity_poly.type
_entity_poly.pdbx_seq_one_letter_code
_entity_poly.pdbx_strand_id
1 'polypeptide(L)'
;MEHSRAAVGEKLAEILTIYLKHNWADAPSSSKTITPATDMVTELQLDSFQVMEFMLEVEDHYDIAVDLDSLSNIHTINDLAAVVIAAQQD
;
A
#
# COMPACT_ATOMS: atom_id res chain seq x y z
N MET A 1 12.76 -8.15 -14.93
CA MET A 1 12.55 -9.18 -13.88
C MET A 1 11.83 -8.50 -12.72
N GLU A 2 10.65 -7.93 -12.97
CA GLU A 2 10.04 -6.89 -12.12
C GLU A 2 8.57 -7.18 -11.77
N HIS A 3 8.16 -8.46 -11.90
CA HIS A 3 6.77 -8.90 -11.63
C HIS A 3 6.67 -9.87 -10.45
N SER A 4 7.71 -9.97 -9.60
CA SER A 4 7.62 -10.84 -8.42
C SER A 4 6.87 -10.12 -7.31
N ARG A 5 5.94 -10.80 -6.64
CA ARG A 5 5.16 -10.26 -5.51
C ARG A 5 6.02 -9.60 -4.44
N ALA A 6 7.20 -10.17 -4.18
CA ALA A 6 8.15 -9.60 -3.24
C ALA A 6 8.64 -8.20 -3.69
N ALA A 7 8.98 -8.04 -4.98
CA ALA A 7 9.47 -6.77 -5.51
C ALA A 7 8.37 -5.70 -5.50
N VAL A 8 7.14 -6.06 -5.87
CA VAL A 8 5.98 -5.14 -5.80
C VAL A 8 5.69 -4.76 -4.35
N GLY A 9 5.73 -5.73 -3.42
CA GLY A 9 5.54 -5.46 -2.00
C GLY A 9 6.61 -4.54 -1.41
N GLU A 10 7.89 -4.72 -1.77
CA GLU A 10 8.96 -3.81 -1.35
C GLU A 10 8.75 -2.41 -1.92
N LYS A 11 8.34 -2.30 -3.19
CA LYS A 11 8.08 -1.01 -3.81
C LYS A 11 6.89 -0.29 -3.15
N LEU A 12 5.81 -1.00 -2.88
CA LEU A 12 4.64 -0.45 -2.19
C LEU A 12 4.98 0.00 -0.76
N ALA A 13 5.83 -0.73 -0.03
CA ALA A 13 6.29 -0.31 1.28
C ALA A 13 7.11 0.99 1.22
N GLU A 14 7.95 1.15 0.19
CA GLU A 14 8.68 2.39 -0.08
C GLU A 14 7.74 3.55 -0.41
N ILE A 15 6.78 3.34 -1.33
CA ILE A 15 5.79 4.34 -1.71
C ILE A 15 5.00 4.78 -0.47
N LEU A 16 4.46 3.85 0.33
CA LEU A 16 3.74 4.18 1.56
C LEU A 16 4.61 4.97 2.54
N THR A 17 5.89 4.62 2.66
CA THR A 17 6.81 5.35 3.55
C THR A 17 7.00 6.80 3.11
N ILE A 18 7.15 7.03 1.80
CA ILE A 18 7.30 8.37 1.23
C ILE A 18 6.00 9.15 1.39
N TYR A 19 4.88 8.50 1.07
CA TYR A 19 3.53 9.06 1.18
C TYR A 19 3.23 9.56 2.59
N LEU A 20 3.44 8.70 3.60
CA LEU A 20 3.22 9.06 4.99
C LEU A 20 4.12 10.21 5.45
N LYS A 21 5.38 10.24 5.02
CA LYS A 21 6.30 11.33 5.36
C LYS A 21 5.93 12.65 4.67
N HIS A 22 5.34 12.60 3.48
CA HIS A 22 4.97 13.78 2.72
C HIS A 22 3.63 14.37 3.18
N ASN A 23 2.60 13.53 3.33
CA ASN A 23 1.24 13.97 3.66
C ASN A 23 0.98 14.05 5.18
N TRP A 24 1.63 13.21 6.00
CA TRP A 24 1.39 13.13 7.44
C TRP A 24 2.68 12.93 8.26
N ALA A 25 3.64 13.84 8.09
CA ALA A 25 4.94 13.80 8.76
C ALA A 25 4.87 13.74 10.31
N ASP A 26 3.76 14.19 10.90
CA ASP A 26 3.55 14.16 12.37
C ASP A 26 2.86 12.87 12.85
N ALA A 27 2.30 12.07 11.93
CA ALA A 27 1.64 10.82 12.30
C ALA A 27 2.67 9.79 12.78
N PRO A 28 2.35 8.96 13.80
CA PRO A 28 3.27 7.95 14.31
C PRO A 28 3.71 6.93 13.25
N SER A 29 2.84 6.68 12.26
CA SER A 29 3.10 5.79 11.12
C SER A 29 4.25 6.25 10.22
N SER A 30 4.49 7.57 10.10
CA SER A 30 5.55 8.14 9.25
C SER A 30 6.98 7.82 9.73
N SER A 31 7.12 7.45 11.01
CA SER A 31 8.39 7.10 11.65
C SER A 31 8.64 5.60 11.75
N LYS A 32 7.67 4.76 11.37
CA LYS A 32 7.79 3.30 11.44
C LYS A 32 8.51 2.74 10.22
N THR A 33 9.24 1.66 10.43
CA THR A 33 9.80 0.86 9.33
C THR A 33 8.69 0.01 8.73
N ILE A 34 8.38 0.26 7.46
CA ILE A 34 7.36 -0.46 6.71
C ILE A 34 8.05 -1.57 5.91
N THR A 35 7.50 -2.77 6.01
CA THR A 35 7.96 -3.94 5.25
C THR A 35 6.79 -4.54 4.47
N PRO A 36 7.04 -5.42 3.49
CA PRO A 36 5.96 -6.11 2.77
C PRO A 36 5.02 -6.92 3.68
N ALA A 37 5.47 -7.32 4.87
CA ALA A 37 4.67 -8.07 5.83
C ALA A 37 3.93 -7.16 6.83
N THR A 38 4.17 -5.86 6.80
CA THR A 38 3.60 -4.91 7.76
C THR A 38 2.11 -4.74 7.53
N ASP A 39 1.34 -4.81 8.61
CA ASP A 39 -0.11 -4.56 8.61
C ASP A 39 -0.40 -3.05 8.68
N MET A 40 -1.14 -2.56 7.69
CA MET A 40 -1.46 -1.14 7.53
C MET A 40 -2.39 -0.63 8.63
N VAL A 41 -3.27 -1.47 9.16
CA VAL A 41 -4.28 -1.06 10.14
C VAL A 41 -3.81 -1.36 11.55
N THR A 42 -3.30 -2.57 11.81
CA THR A 42 -2.94 -2.97 13.18
C THR A 42 -1.56 -2.47 13.59
N GLU A 43 -0.57 -2.49 12.68
CA GLU A 43 0.78 -2.03 13.00
C GLU A 43 0.96 -0.54 12.68
N LEU A 44 0.53 -0.07 11.51
CA LEU A 44 0.68 1.35 11.15
C LEU A 44 -0.44 2.23 11.71
N GLN A 45 -1.55 1.64 12.17
CA GLN A 45 -2.70 2.39 12.70
C GLN A 45 -3.22 3.44 11.72
N LEU A 46 -3.22 3.10 10.42
CA LEU A 46 -3.76 3.99 9.40
C LEU A 46 -5.28 4.06 9.51
N ASP A 47 -5.81 5.27 9.41
CA ASP A 47 -7.24 5.51 9.33
C ASP A 47 -7.78 5.12 7.95
N SER A 48 -9.09 4.85 7.86
CA SER A 48 -9.75 4.50 6.59
C SER A 48 -9.53 5.53 5.48
N PHE A 49 -9.46 6.82 5.86
CA PHE A 49 -9.16 7.90 4.94
C PHE A 49 -7.73 7.83 4.39
N GLN A 50 -6.74 7.55 5.26
CA GLN A 50 -5.33 7.42 4.84
C GLN A 50 -5.13 6.21 3.93
N VAL A 51 -5.83 5.09 4.22
CA VAL A 51 -5.83 3.92 3.36
C VAL A 51 -6.44 4.26 2.00
N MET A 52 -7.60 4.93 1.96
CA MET A 52 -8.24 5.35 0.70
C MET A 52 -7.36 6.29 -0.13
N GLU A 53 -6.76 7.31 0.47
CA GLU A 53 -5.88 8.21 -0.29
C GLU A 53 -4.59 7.52 -0.76
N PHE A 54 -4.02 6.62 0.04
CA PHE A 54 -2.88 5.81 -0.39
C PHE A 54 -3.23 4.90 -1.57
N MET A 55 -4.44 4.32 -1.58
CA MET A 55 -4.90 3.50 -2.71
C MET A 55 -4.95 4.28 -4.01
N LEU A 56 -5.41 5.53 -3.99
CA LEU A 56 -5.40 6.39 -5.17
C LEU A 56 -3.98 6.62 -5.71
N GLU A 57 -3.00 6.78 -4.83
CA GLU A 57 -1.59 6.91 -5.24
C GLU A 57 -1.06 5.62 -5.86
N VAL A 58 -1.47 4.46 -5.35
CA VAL A 58 -1.10 3.15 -5.90
C VAL A 58 -1.75 2.92 -7.27
N GLU A 59 -3.02 3.26 -7.43
CA GLU A 59 -3.73 3.20 -8.71
C GLU A 59 -3.05 4.04 -9.78
N ASP A 60 -2.70 5.29 -9.47
CA ASP A 60 -1.97 6.19 -10.38
C ASP A 60 -0.56 5.67 -10.68
N HIS A 61 0.15 5.15 -9.68
CA HIS A 61 1.53 4.66 -9.86
C HIS A 61 1.63 3.44 -10.77
N TYR A 62 0.65 2.53 -10.68
CA TYR A 62 0.65 1.27 -11.43
C TYR A 62 -0.28 1.30 -12.65
N ASP A 63 -0.99 2.39 -12.90
CA ASP A 63 -2.00 2.53 -13.96
C ASP A 63 -3.07 1.42 -13.88
N ILE A 64 -3.58 1.17 -12.66
CA ILE A 64 -4.60 0.15 -12.38
C ILE A 64 -5.83 0.75 -11.71
N ALA A 65 -6.94 0.00 -11.70
CA ALA A 65 -8.12 0.31 -10.90
C ALA A 65 -8.38 -0.81 -9.88
N VAL A 66 -8.55 -0.45 -8.61
CA VAL A 66 -8.79 -1.37 -7.51
C VAL A 66 -10.19 -1.14 -6.95
N ASP A 67 -11.01 -2.20 -6.89
CA ASP A 67 -12.36 -2.10 -6.35
C ASP A 67 -12.37 -1.95 -4.81
N LEU A 68 -13.33 -1.20 -4.28
CA LEU A 68 -13.49 -0.98 -2.84
C LEU A 68 -13.74 -2.29 -2.05
N ASP A 69 -14.31 -3.31 -2.69
CA ASP A 69 -14.45 -4.65 -2.10
C ASP A 69 -13.09 -5.27 -1.78
N SER A 70 -12.09 -5.05 -2.66
CA SER A 70 -10.72 -5.54 -2.45
C SER A 70 -10.07 -4.92 -1.22
N LEU A 71 -10.40 -3.65 -0.90
CA LEU A 71 -9.87 -2.94 0.28
C LEU A 71 -10.27 -3.62 1.60
N SER A 72 -11.46 -4.25 1.64
CA SER A 72 -11.92 -4.96 2.85
C SER A 72 -11.06 -6.18 3.17
N ASN A 73 -10.31 -6.70 2.20
CA ASN A 73 -9.47 -7.87 2.33
C ASN A 73 -7.96 -7.54 2.33
N ILE A 74 -7.59 -6.25 2.25
CA ILE A 74 -6.20 -5.79 2.30
C ILE A 74 -5.85 -5.43 3.75
N HIS A 75 -4.96 -6.23 4.35
CA HIS A 75 -4.42 -5.98 5.68
C HIS A 75 -2.94 -5.57 5.62
N THR A 76 -2.16 -6.29 4.81
CA THR A 76 -0.72 -6.07 4.66
C THR A 76 -0.34 -5.49 3.31
N ILE A 77 0.87 -4.94 3.23
CA ILE A 77 1.44 -4.48 1.96
C ILE A 77 1.55 -5.63 0.93
N ASN A 78 1.76 -6.86 1.38
CA ASN A 78 1.77 -8.05 0.52
C ASN A 78 0.39 -8.40 -0.05
N ASP A 79 -0.68 -8.16 0.72
CA ASP A 79 -2.05 -8.34 0.21
C ASP A 79 -2.31 -7.34 -0.91
N LEU A 80 -1.94 -6.08 -0.69
CA LEU A 80 -2.01 -5.05 -1.73
C LEU A 80 -1.16 -5.40 -2.96
N ALA A 81 0.06 -5.91 -2.77
CA ALA A 81 0.91 -6.35 -3.86
C ALA A 81 0.26 -7.45 -4.71
N ALA A 82 -0.47 -8.38 -4.08
CA ALA A 82 -1.20 -9.42 -4.79
C ALA A 82 -2.35 -8.84 -5.63
N VAL A 83 -3.09 -7.86 -5.10
CA VAL A 83 -4.16 -7.16 -5.81
C VAL A 83 -3.60 -6.38 -7.00
N VAL A 84 -2.52 -5.62 -6.79
CA VAL A 84 -1.84 -4.85 -7.85
C VAL A 84 -1.34 -5.75 -8.98
N ILE A 85 -0.78 -6.92 -8.65
CA ILE A 85 -0.34 -7.90 -9.65
C ILE A 85 -1.53 -8.49 -10.39
N ALA A 86 -2.62 -8.81 -9.70
CA ALA A 86 -3.83 -9.35 -10.33
C ALA A 86 -4.45 -8.33 -11.29
N ALA A 87 -4.51 -7.05 -10.90
CA ALA A 87 -5.09 -5.98 -11.71
C ALA A 87 -4.26 -5.66 -12.96
N GLN A 88 -2.92 -5.78 -12.91
CA GLN A 88 -2.06 -5.61 -14.09
C GLN A 88 -2.17 -6.74 -15.14
N GLN A 89 -2.86 -7.83 -14.82
CA GLN A 89 -3.02 -8.99 -15.70
C GLN A 89 -4.37 -8.96 -16.44
N ASP A 90 -5.24 -8.00 -16.15
CA ASP A 90 -6.57 -7.82 -16.75
C ASP A 90 -6.52 -6.95 -18.03
#